data_AF-A0A944H7J0-F1
#
_entry.id   AF-A0A944H7J0-F1
#
_cell.length_a   1.000
_cell.length_b   1.000
_cell.length_c   1.000
_cell.angle_alpha   90.00
_cell.angle_beta   90.00
_cell.angle_gamma   90.00
#
_symmetry.space_group_name_H-M   'P 1'
#
loop_
_entity.id
_entity.type
_entity.pdbx_description
1 polymer ?
#
loop_
_entity_poly.entity_id
_entity_poly.type
_entity_poly.pdbx_seq_one_letter_code
_entity_poly.pdbx_strand_id
1 'polypeptide(L)'
;MIASAERMAGWLDVAAAPLWSAAVATIRIHPICMHHCTCHAISLNGRWVCSSDGSLTIFHSRQSAEHFLELAHIDHYEDGDPAEISASFPLKTQCVSFRPQKGLEACRMHCAEQYRLDS
;
A
#
# COMPACT_ATOMS: atom_id res chain seq x y z
N MET A 1 3.15 12.55 -5.79
CA MET A 1 4.31 11.78 -6.32
C MET A 1 3.80 10.74 -7.30
N ILE A 2 4.46 10.54 -8.44
CA ILE A 2 4.12 9.49 -9.42
C ILE A 2 4.90 8.22 -9.02
N ALA A 3 4.24 7.06 -8.96
CA ALA A 3 4.91 5.77 -8.75
C ALA A 3 5.94 5.49 -9.85
N SER A 4 6.92 4.59 -9.67
CA SER A 4 7.82 4.11 -10.73
C SER A 4 8.28 2.69 -10.39
N ALA A 5 8.39 1.81 -11.39
CA ALA A 5 8.69 0.38 -11.20
C ALA A 5 10.12 0.11 -10.68
N GLU A 6 11.07 1.04 -10.86
CA GLU A 6 12.42 0.95 -10.28
C GLU A 6 12.45 1.33 -8.78
N ARG A 7 11.29 1.59 -8.18
CA ARG A 7 11.09 2.08 -6.81
C ARG A 7 10.02 1.28 -6.08
N MET A 8 10.11 -0.05 -6.15
CA MET A 8 9.20 -0.95 -5.44
C MET A 8 9.90 -1.55 -4.21
N ALA A 9 9.15 -1.71 -3.13
CA ALA A 9 9.55 -2.44 -1.95
C ALA A 9 8.56 -3.60 -1.75
N GLY A 10 9.05 -4.79 -1.39
CA GLY A 10 8.20 -5.91 -1.01
C GLY A 10 7.75 -5.82 0.44
N TRP A 11 6.77 -6.64 0.81
CA TRP A 11 6.37 -6.79 2.23
C TRP A 11 7.54 -7.23 3.12
N LEU A 12 8.44 -8.07 2.59
CA LEU A 12 9.65 -8.49 3.32
C LEU A 12 10.63 -7.33 3.55
N ASP A 13 10.71 -6.36 2.65
CA ASP A 13 11.54 -5.17 2.87
C ASP A 13 10.98 -4.34 4.03
N VAL A 14 9.64 -4.26 4.15
CA VAL A 14 8.98 -3.59 5.28
C VAL A 14 9.24 -4.34 6.58
N ALA A 15 9.05 -5.66 6.60
CA ALA A 15 9.28 -6.48 7.79
C ALA A 15 10.76 -6.51 8.22
N ALA A 16 11.69 -6.38 7.28
CA ALA A 16 13.12 -6.31 7.56
C ALA A 16 13.60 -4.90 7.96
N ALA A 17 12.79 -3.85 7.73
CA ALA A 17 13.17 -2.47 7.99
C ALA A 17 13.67 -2.20 9.43
N PRO A 18 13.11 -2.82 10.50
CA PRO A 18 13.63 -2.67 11.86
C PRO A 18 15.06 -3.20 12.07
N LEU A 19 15.54 -4.08 11.17
CA LEU A 19 16.85 -4.73 11.28
C LEU A 19 17.95 -3.95 10.56
N TRP A 20 17.64 -2.85 9.88
CA TRP A 20 18.62 -2.08 9.11
C TRP A 20 19.50 -1.25 10.04
N SER A 21 20.80 -1.57 10.07
CA SER A 21 21.76 -1.02 11.04
C SER A 21 22.29 0.38 10.70
N ALA A 22 22.01 0.92 9.51
CA ALA A 22 22.73 2.08 8.97
C ALA A 22 21.86 3.30 8.60
N ALA A 23 20.54 3.17 8.51
CA ALA A 23 19.64 4.29 8.23
C ALA A 23 18.26 4.01 8.83
N VAL A 24 17.65 5.04 9.44
CA VAL A 24 16.25 4.98 9.88
C VAL A 24 15.39 4.81 8.64
N ALA A 25 14.70 3.67 8.54
CA ALA A 25 13.74 3.44 7.48
C ALA A 25 12.60 4.46 7.59
N THR A 26 12.31 5.17 6.51
CA THR A 26 11.18 6.10 6.45
C THR A 26 9.97 5.37 5.89
N ILE A 27 8.98 5.14 6.74
CA ILE A 27 7.72 4.52 6.35
C ILE A 27 6.63 5.57 6.34
N ARG A 28 5.84 5.63 5.26
CA ARG A 28 4.73 6.58 5.13
C ARG A 28 3.44 5.92 4.69
N ILE A 29 2.33 6.37 5.24
CA ILE A 29 0.98 6.00 4.79
C ILE A 29 0.43 7.14 3.93
N HIS A 30 0.09 6.82 2.68
CA HIS A 30 -0.41 7.77 1.69
C HIS A 30 -1.89 7.53 1.42
N PRO A 31 -2.76 8.55 1.53
CA PRO A 31 -4.11 8.49 0.99
C PRO A 31 -4.05 8.30 -0.53
N ILE A 32 -4.84 7.36 -1.05
CA ILE A 32 -5.01 7.13 -2.47
C ILE A 32 -6.45 7.45 -2.84
N CYS A 33 -6.62 8.51 -3.63
CA CYS A 33 -7.90 8.87 -4.21
C CYS A 33 -8.19 7.97 -5.42
N MET A 34 -9.03 6.96 -5.22
CA MET A 34 -9.70 6.27 -6.33
C MET A 34 -11.10 6.87 -6.45
N HIS A 35 -11.66 6.93 -7.66
CA HIS A 35 -12.83 7.78 -7.99
C HIS A 35 -13.96 7.74 -6.95
N HIS A 36 -14.30 6.56 -6.43
CA HIS A 36 -15.39 6.37 -5.47
C HIS A 36 -14.94 5.81 -4.11
N CYS A 37 -13.64 5.70 -3.84
CA CYS A 37 -13.13 5.22 -2.56
C CYS A 37 -11.76 5.81 -2.20
N THR A 38 -11.58 6.14 -0.92
CA THR A 38 -10.28 6.54 -0.39
C THR A 38 -9.59 5.32 0.19
N CYS A 39 -8.63 4.76 -0.54
CA CYS A 39 -7.75 3.71 -0.05
C CYS A 39 -6.44 4.33 0.46
N HIS A 40 -5.53 3.49 0.95
CA HIS A 40 -4.22 3.91 1.44
C HIS A 40 -3.12 3.03 0.83
N ALA A 41 -1.94 3.59 0.61
CA ALA A 41 -0.77 2.82 0.21
C ALA A 41 0.40 3.14 1.15
N ILE A 42 1.34 2.22 1.25
CA ILE A 42 2.54 2.41 2.07
C ILE A 42 3.73 2.67 1.15
N SER A 43 4.60 3.59 1.55
CA SER A 43 5.93 3.72 0.97
C SER A 43 7.02 3.47 2.00
N LEU A 44 8.13 2.87 1.55
CA LEU A 44 9.34 2.61 2.32
C LEU A 44 10.51 3.30 1.62
N ASN A 45 11.11 4.31 2.27
CA ASN A 45 12.14 5.18 1.69
C ASN A 45 11.71 5.77 0.34
N GLY A 46 10.43 6.12 0.21
CA GLY A 46 9.84 6.64 -1.03
C GLY A 46 9.57 5.61 -2.12
N ARG A 47 9.76 4.31 -1.83
CA ARG A 47 9.41 3.19 -2.72
C ARG A 47 8.05 2.62 -2.35
N TRP A 48 7.18 2.38 -3.33
CA TRP A 48 5.85 1.85 -3.06
C TRP A 48 5.89 0.39 -2.64
N VAL A 49 5.11 0.05 -1.61
CA VAL A 49 5.01 -1.33 -1.12
C VAL A 49 4.12 -2.15 -2.02
N CYS A 50 4.65 -3.27 -2.50
CA CYS A 50 4.01 -4.16 -3.45
C CYS A 50 3.96 -5.58 -2.88
N SER A 51 2.97 -6.35 -3.33
CA SER A 51 2.84 -7.77 -3.03
C SER A 51 3.86 -8.60 -3.81
N SER A 52 3.96 -9.88 -3.47
CA SER A 52 4.92 -10.81 -4.06
C SER A 52 4.78 -11.01 -5.57
N ASP A 53 3.61 -10.73 -6.14
CA ASP A 53 3.35 -10.75 -7.59
C ASP A 53 3.67 -9.42 -8.29
N GLY A 54 4.22 -8.45 -7.57
CA GLY A 54 4.53 -7.10 -8.07
C GLY A 54 3.33 -6.15 -8.11
N SER A 55 2.15 -6.57 -7.62
CA SER A 55 1.01 -5.67 -7.53
C SER A 55 1.20 -4.62 -6.43
N LEU A 56 0.84 -3.36 -6.66
CA LEU A 56 0.82 -2.33 -5.62
C LEU A 56 -0.14 -2.75 -4.51
N THR A 57 0.33 -2.79 -3.26
CA THR A 57 -0.54 -3.10 -2.12
C THR A 57 -1.28 -1.84 -1.69
N ILE A 58 -2.60 -1.88 -1.80
CA ILE A 58 -3.50 -0.83 -1.32
C ILE A 58 -4.33 -1.38 -0.16
N PHE A 59 -4.65 -0.52 0.79
CA PHE A 59 -5.39 -0.84 1.99
C PHE A 59 -6.73 -0.11 1.97
N HIS A 60 -7.81 -0.83 2.25
CA HIS A 60 -9.17 -0.26 2.21
C HIS A 60 -9.33 0.92 3.17
N SER A 61 -8.66 0.89 4.31
CA SER A 61 -8.67 1.93 5.33
C SER A 61 -7.28 2.18 5.86
N ARG A 62 -7.07 3.34 6.49
CA ARG A 62 -5.84 3.64 7.22
C ARG A 62 -5.54 2.58 8.28
N GLN A 63 -6.56 2.20 9.05
CA GLN A 63 -6.46 1.15 10.07
C GLN A 63 -5.94 -0.19 9.50
N SER A 64 -6.32 -0.53 8.27
CA SER A 64 -5.82 -1.75 7.62
C SER A 64 -4.31 -1.65 7.30
N ALA A 65 -3.84 -0.46 6.89
CA ALA A 65 -2.43 -0.20 6.67
C ALA A 65 -1.63 -0.19 7.99
N GLU A 66 -2.16 0.45 9.03
CA GLU A 66 -1.55 0.47 10.37
C GLU A 66 -1.42 -0.94 10.95
N HIS A 67 -2.45 -1.78 10.81
CA HIS A 67 -2.38 -3.15 11.28
C HIS A 67 -1.35 -4.00 10.50
N PHE A 68 -1.16 -3.75 9.20
CA PHE A 68 -0.08 -4.37 8.45
C PHE A 68 1.31 -3.98 9.00
N LEU A 69 1.49 -2.71 9.35
CA LEU A 69 2.73 -2.22 9.97
C LEU A 69 2.95 -2.82 11.36
N GLU A 70 1.89 -2.96 12.16
CA GLU A 70 1.92 -3.64 13.46
C GLU A 70 2.41 -5.09 13.34
N LEU A 71 1.90 -5.85 12.36
CA LEU A 71 2.36 -7.21 12.06
C LEU A 71 3.82 -7.27 11.62
N ALA A 72 4.33 -6.19 11.03
CA ALA A 72 5.72 -6.03 10.63
C ALA A 72 6.61 -5.46 11.76
N HIS A 73 6.07 -5.27 12.97
CA HIS A 73 6.76 -4.63 14.10
C HIS A 73 7.29 -3.23 13.79
N ILE A 74 6.55 -2.47 12.99
CA ILE A 74 6.80 -1.05 12.72
C ILE A 74 5.91 -0.21 13.64
N ASP A 75 6.54 0.49 14.58
CA ASP A 75 5.88 1.39 15.54
C ASP A 75 5.97 2.87 15.14
N HIS A 76 6.87 3.21 14.22
CA HIS A 76 7.05 4.57 13.71
C HIS A 76 6.78 4.67 12.21
N TYR A 77 5.86 5.56 11.85
CA TYR A 77 5.53 5.92 10.46
C TYR A 77 5.00 7.35 10.40
N GLU A 78 5.13 7.97 9.24
CA GLU A 78 4.66 9.33 8.98
C GLU A 78 3.42 9.34 8.06
N ASP A 79 2.72 10.45 8.06
CA ASP A 79 1.72 10.73 7.04
C ASP A 79 2.42 11.12 5.74
N GLY A 80 2.05 10.45 4.65
CA GLY A 80 2.49 10.79 3.31
C GLY A 80 1.47 11.65 2.58
N ASP A 81 1.94 12.42 1.60
CA ASP A 81 1.07 13.20 0.73
C ASP A 81 0.08 12.29 -0.02
N PRO A 82 -1.14 12.78 -0.32
CA PRO A 82 -2.07 12.10 -1.21
C PRO A 82 -1.39 11.75 -2.55
N ALA A 83 -1.60 10.53 -3.01
CA ALA A 83 -1.07 10.07 -4.27
C ALA A 83 -2.19 9.57 -5.19
N GLU A 84 -2.09 9.95 -6.46
CA GLU A 84 -2.96 9.45 -7.52
C GLU A 84 -2.28 8.27 -8.19
N ILE A 85 -2.99 7.14 -8.28
CA ILE A 85 -2.58 6.05 -9.16
C ILE A 85 -3.09 6.43 -10.56
N SER A 86 -2.25 7.09 -11.34
CA SER A 86 -2.60 7.45 -12.72
C SER A 86 -2.91 6.19 -13.53
N ALA A 87 -3.95 6.20 -14.35
CA ALA A 87 -4.32 5.08 -15.25
C ALA A 87 -3.18 4.67 -16.22
N SER A 88 -2.19 5.54 -16.42
CA SER A 88 -0.98 5.28 -17.19
C SER A 88 0.08 4.45 -16.44
N PHE A 89 -0.14 4.11 -15.17
CA PHE A 89 0.71 3.20 -14.40
C PHE A 89 0.13 1.78 -14.46
N PRO A 90 0.72 0.84 -15.25
CA PRO A 90 0.21 -0.52 -15.41
C PRO A 90 0.51 -1.43 -14.22
N LEU A 91 0.63 -0.87 -13.00
CA LEU A 91 0.78 -1.67 -11.80
C LEU A 91 -0.60 -2.22 -11.46
N LYS A 92 -0.73 -3.55 -11.53
CA LYS A 92 -1.84 -4.26 -10.91
C LYS A 92 -1.92 -3.82 -9.44
N THR A 93 -3.12 -3.64 -8.91
CA THR A 93 -3.31 -3.29 -7.50
C THR A 93 -3.87 -4.48 -6.75
N GLN A 94 -3.31 -4.80 -5.60
CA GLN A 94 -3.89 -5.74 -4.65
C GLN A 94 -4.50 -4.96 -3.49
N CYS A 95 -5.83 -4.97 -3.40
CA CYS A 95 -6.53 -4.34 -2.27
C CYS A 95 -6.68 -5.29 -1.09
N VAL A 96 -6.28 -4.83 0.08
CA VAL A 96 -6.26 -5.57 1.34
C VAL A 96 -7.13 -4.85 2.37
N SER A 97 -7.90 -5.60 3.15
CA SER A 97 -8.66 -5.09 4.28
C SER A 97 -8.31 -5.90 5.51
N PHE A 98 -8.21 -5.23 6.65
CA PHE A 98 -8.15 -5.91 7.93
C PHE A 98 -9.56 -6.28 8.40
N ARG A 99 -9.71 -7.50 8.94
CA ARG A 99 -10.87 -7.91 9.75
C ARG A 99 -10.36 -8.47 11.09
N PRO A 100 -10.84 -7.96 12.24
CA PRO A 100 -10.35 -8.36 13.58
C PRO A 100 -10.32 -9.86 13.85
N GLN A 101 -11.21 -10.65 13.23
CA GLN A 101 -11.30 -12.11 13.44
C GLN A 101 -10.62 -12.93 12.33
N LYS A 102 -10.15 -12.31 11.25
CA LYS A 102 -9.62 -13.00 10.06
C LYS A 102 -8.25 -12.51 9.61
N GLY A 103 -7.73 -11.43 10.20
CA GLY A 103 -6.48 -10.81 9.77
C GLY A 103 -6.65 -10.00 8.49
N LEU A 104 -5.56 -9.89 7.73
CA LEU A 104 -5.56 -9.22 6.42
C LEU A 104 -6.13 -10.15 5.34
N GLU A 105 -7.17 -9.70 4.65
CA GLU A 105 -7.80 -10.42 3.54
C GLU A 105 -7.94 -9.53 2.30
N ALA A 106 -8.13 -10.16 1.13
CA ALA A 106 -8.45 -9.42 -0.09
C ALA A 106 -9.72 -8.58 0.12
N CYS A 107 -9.64 -7.29 -0.20
CA CYS A 107 -10.77 -6.39 -0.10
C CYS A 107 -11.87 -6.82 -1.08
N ARG A 108 -13.05 -7.08 -0.54
CA ARG A 108 -14.24 -7.44 -1.33
C ARG A 108 -14.95 -6.23 -1.92
N MET A 109 -14.54 -5.03 -1.55
CA MET A 109 -15.04 -3.80 -2.18
C MET A 109 -14.27 -3.64 -3.49
N HIS A 110 -14.94 -3.86 -4.61
CA HIS A 110 -14.39 -3.63 -5.93
C HIS A 110 -14.23 -2.13 -6.19
N CYS A 111 -13.18 -1.53 -5.63
CA CYS A 111 -12.79 -0.16 -5.95
C CYS A 111 -12.37 0.01 -7.43
N ALA A 112 -12.07 -1.09 -8.14
CA ALA A 112 -11.48 -1.10 -9.48
C ALA A 112 -12.31 -1.82 -10.57
N GLU A 113 -13.46 -2.45 -10.28
CA GLU A 113 -14.14 -3.28 -11.31
C GLU A 113 -15.06 -2.53 -12.28
N GLN A 114 -15.26 -1.22 -12.15
CA GLN A 114 -16.17 -0.50 -13.07
C GLN A 114 -15.55 -0.01 -14.38
N TYR A 115 -14.25 -0.20 -14.62
CA TYR A 115 -13.62 0.25 -15.88
C TYR A 115 -13.68 -0.75 -17.04
N ARG A 116 -14.39 -1.87 -16.91
CA ARG A 116 -14.43 -2.90 -17.96
C ARG A 116 -15.77 -3.06 -18.69
N LEU A 117 -16.76 -2.20 -18.41
CA LEU A 117 -18.09 -2.31 -19.00
C LEU A 117 -18.57 -1.11 -19.83
N ASP A 118 -17.83 0.01 -19.89
CA ASP A 118 -18.21 1.19 -20.69
C ASP A 118 -17.08 1.66 -21.62
N SER A 119 -16.65 0.82 -22.57
CA SER A 119 -15.79 1.23 -23.70
C SER A 119 -16.27 0.60 -25.00
#